data_AF-A0A0G4NBZ6-F1
#
_entry.id   AF-A0A0G4NBZ6-F1
#
_cell.length_a   1.000
_cell.length_b   1.000
_cell.length_c   1.000
_cell.angle_alpha   90.00
_cell.angle_beta   90.00
_cell.angle_gamma   90.00
#
_symmetry.space_group_name_H-M   'P 1'
#
loop_
_entity.id
_entity.type
_entity.pdbx_description
1 polymer ?
#
loop_
_entity_poly.entity_id
_entity_poly.type
_entity_poly.pdbx_seq_one_letter_code
_entity_poly.pdbx_strand_id
1 'polypeptide(L)' 'KKQVIGVHCHYGFNRTGYFLVCYLVDRCGFEVQEAIDAFAKARPNGIRHSHFLDQLFMRYSGVEGAGVAPGVGEEP' A
#
# COMPACT_ATOMS: atom_id res chain seq x y z
N LYS A 1 -10.30 23.51 3.13
CA LYS A 1 -11.06 22.24 3.24
C LYS A 1 -10.10 21.08 2.99
N LYS A 2 -10.13 20.01 3.79
CA LYS A 2 -9.37 18.79 3.47
C LYS A 2 -10.02 18.12 2.27
N GLN A 3 -9.22 17.78 1.25
CA GLN A 3 -9.64 16.98 0.11
C GLN A 3 -9.34 15.51 0.41
N VAL A 4 -10.19 14.61 -0.06
CA VAL A 4 -10.06 13.16 0.15
C VAL A 4 -10.22 12.42 -1.16
N ILE A 5 -9.55 11.27 -1.28
CA ILE A 5 -9.66 10.38 -2.42
C ILE A 5 -10.42 9.12 -1.99
N GLY A 6 -11.55 8.86 -2.63
CA GLY A 6 -12.31 7.63 -2.44
C GLY A 6 -11.80 6.53 -3.37
N VAL A 7 -11.49 5.35 -2.81
CA VAL A 7 -11.11 4.17 -3.59
C VAL A 7 -12.11 3.05 -3.28
N HIS A 8 -12.75 2.51 -4.31
CA HIS A 8 -13.69 1.41 -4.14
C HIS A 8 -13.56 0.37 -5.26
N CYS A 9 -14.00 -0.85 -4.96
CA CYS A 9 -14.27 -1.86 -5.95
C CYS A 9 -15.75 -2.27 -5.82
N HIS A 10 -16.05 -3.56 -5.70
CA HIS A 10 -17.42 -3.99 -5.41
C HIS A 10 -17.71 -3.94 -3.90
N TYR A 11 -16.89 -4.62 -3.09
CA TYR A 11 -17.07 -4.66 -1.62
C TYR A 11 -16.05 -3.82 -0.83
N GLY A 12 -15.04 -3.26 -1.50
CA GLY A 12 -14.06 -2.38 -0.86
C GLY A 12 -13.04 -3.08 0.05
N PHE A 13 -12.75 -4.37 -0.17
CA PHE A 13 -11.78 -5.15 0.62
C PHE A 13 -10.53 -5.50 -0.20
N ASN A 14 -10.64 -6.44 -1.13
CA ASN A 14 -9.48 -7.02 -1.80
C ASN A 14 -8.76 -6.04 -2.76
N ARG A 15 -9.40 -5.68 -3.88
CA ARG A 15 -8.78 -4.77 -4.87
C ARG A 15 -8.52 -3.36 -4.31
N THR A 16 -9.41 -2.90 -3.42
CA THR A 16 -9.23 -1.62 -2.72
C THR A 16 -8.03 -1.65 -1.78
N GLY A 17 -7.94 -2.67 -0.92
CA GLY A 17 -6.82 -2.85 -0.01
C GLY A 17 -5.52 -3.05 -0.75
N TYR A 18 -5.50 -3.92 -1.77
CA TYR A 18 -4.30 -4.15 -2.59
C TYR A 18 -3.75 -2.85 -3.18
N PHE A 19 -4.61 -2.04 -3.81
CA PHE A 19 -4.19 -0.75 -4.38
C PHE A 19 -3.67 0.23 -3.33
N LEU A 20 -4.38 0.35 -2.19
CA LEU A 20 -3.98 1.24 -1.11
C LEU A 20 -2.68 0.79 -0.44
N VAL A 21 -2.48 -0.52 -0.23
CA VAL A 21 -1.24 -1.07 0.30
C VAL A 21 -0.07 -0.77 -0.64
N CYS A 22 -0.23 -1.00 -1.96
CA CYS A 22 0.80 -0.62 -2.93
C CYS A 22 1.15 0.88 -2.84
N TYR A 23 0.15 1.76 -2.70
CA TYR A 23 0.40 3.20 -2.55
C TYR A 23 1.17 3.52 -1.26
N LEU A 24 0.78 2.93 -0.13
CA LEU A 24 1.46 3.15 1.15
C LEU A 24 2.93 2.70 1.09
N VAL A 25 3.21 1.56 0.45
CA VAL A 25 4.58 1.07 0.27
C VAL A 25 5.34 1.97 -0.71
N ASP A 26 4.85 2.11 -1.95
CA ASP A 26 5.59 2.77 -3.05
C ASP A 26 5.74 4.29 -2.86
N ARG A 27 4.81 4.96 -2.17
CA ARG A 27 4.74 6.44 -2.09
C ARG A 27 4.87 6.97 -0.67
N CYS A 28 4.56 6.18 0.34
CA CYS A 28 4.62 6.60 1.74
C CYS A 28 5.73 5.90 2.54
N GLY A 29 6.45 4.94 1.94
CA GLY A 29 7.61 4.28 2.57
C GLY A 29 7.23 3.30 3.67
N PHE A 30 6.01 2.75 3.65
CA PHE A 30 5.60 1.72 4.60
C PHE A 30 6.26 0.39 4.25
N GLU A 31 6.58 -0.40 5.27
CA GLU A 31 6.85 -1.82 5.08
C GLU A 31 5.56 -2.55 4.66
N VAL A 32 5.67 -3.60 3.85
CA VAL A 32 4.49 -4.29 3.29
C VAL A 32 3.53 -4.79 4.38
N GLN A 33 4.06 -5.35 5.47
CA GLN A 33 3.26 -5.80 6.61
C GLN A 33 2.59 -4.63 7.32
N GLU A 34 3.31 -3.52 7.54
CA GLU A 34 2.76 -2.33 8.18
C GLU A 34 1.61 -1.73 7.37
N ALA A 35 1.75 -1.65 6.04
CA ALA A 35 0.70 -1.15 5.16
C ALA A 35 -0.56 -2.05 5.17
N ILE A 36 -0.38 -3.37 5.21
CA ILE A 36 -1.48 -4.34 5.33
C ILE A 36 -2.24 -4.14 6.64
N ASP A 37 -1.52 -4.00 7.75
CA ASP A 37 -2.10 -3.81 9.09
C ASP A 37 -2.81 -2.45 9.21
N ALA A 38 -2.22 -1.40 8.64
CA ALA A 38 -2.84 -0.08 8.57
C ALA A 38 -4.18 -0.12 7.83
N PHE A 39 -4.25 -0.82 6.68
CA PHE A 39 -5.50 -1.01 5.96
C PHE A 39 -6.51 -1.83 6.76
N ALA A 40 -6.10 -2.94 7.39
CA ALA A 40 -6.98 -3.78 8.20
C ALA A 40 -7.54 -3.04 9.45
N LYS A 41 -6.75 -2.14 10.04
CA LYS A 41 -7.18 -1.27 11.14
C LYS A 41 -8.21 -0.24 10.68
N ALA A 42 -8.01 0.39 9.52
CA ALA A 42 -8.94 1.39 8.98
C ALA A 42 -10.21 0.76 8.39
N ARG A 43 -10.09 -0.47 7.85
CA ARG A 43 -11.17 -1.24 7.24
C ARG A 43 -11.17 -2.65 7.82
N PRO A 44 -11.96 -2.91 8.88
CA PRO A 44 -12.00 -4.22 9.54
C PRO A 44 -12.22 -5.38 8.55
N ASN A 45 -11.53 -6.48 8.78
CA ASN A 45 -11.36 -7.65 7.89
C ASN A 45 -10.37 -7.45 6.72
N GLY A 46 -9.87 -6.24 6.47
CA GLY A 46 -8.77 -5.97 5.54
C GLY A 46 -8.93 -6.62 4.15
N ILE A 47 -7.80 -7.04 3.58
CA ILE A 47 -7.77 -7.90 2.40
C ILE A 47 -8.10 -9.33 2.86
N ARG A 48 -9.13 -9.93 2.26
CA ARG A 48 -9.71 -11.21 2.71
C ARG A 48 -9.18 -12.42 1.98
N HIS A 49 -8.79 -12.25 0.71
CA HIS A 49 -8.34 -13.36 -0.12
C HIS A 49 -6.82 -13.42 -0.11
N SER A 50 -6.25 -14.57 0.28
CA SER A 50 -4.81 -14.77 0.45
C SER A 50 -4.00 -14.42 -0.81
N HIS A 51 -4.50 -14.75 -2.01
CA HIS A 51 -3.77 -14.47 -3.25
C HIS A 51 -3.41 -12.98 -3.46
N PHE A 52 -4.17 -12.04 -2.89
CA PHE A 52 -3.79 -10.62 -2.92
C PHE A 52 -2.66 -10.33 -1.93
N LEU A 53 -2.69 -10.93 -0.73
CA LEU A 53 -1.62 -10.81 0.27
C LEU A 53 -0.33 -11.45 -0.25
N ASP A 54 -0.43 -12.65 -0.81
CA ASP A 54 0.70 -13.37 -1.40
C ASP A 54 1.36 -12.55 -2.51
N GLN A 55 0.56 -11.93 -3.39
CA GLN A 55 1.06 -11.04 -4.44
C GLN A 55 1.74 -9.78 -3.87
N LEU A 56 1.22 -9.20 -2.79
CA LEU A 56 1.87 -8.07 -2.12
C LEU A 56 3.21 -8.48 -1.54
N PHE A 57 3.27 -9.60 -0.81
CA PHE A 57 4.54 -10.11 -0.30
C PHE A 57 5.49 -10.43 -1.43
N MET A 58 5.10 -11.20 -2.46
CA MET A 58 5.97 -11.49 -3.61
C MET A 58 6.51 -10.24 -4.31
N ARG A 59 5.71 -9.18 -4.40
CA ARG A 59 6.11 -7.90 -4.99
C ARG A 59 7.15 -7.16 -4.15
N TYR A 60 7.09 -7.30 -2.83
CA TYR A 60 7.87 -6.50 -1.88
C TYR A 60 8.89 -7.31 -1.05
N SER A 61 8.93 -8.64 -1.17
CA SER A 61 9.77 -9.56 -0.39
C SER A 61 11.15 -9.82 -1.00
N GLY A 62 11.52 -9.13 -2.08
CA GLY A 62 12.69 -9.51 -2.86
C GLY A 62 13.27 -8.39 -3.69
N VAL A 63 13.77 -7.33 -3.05
CA VAL A 63 14.99 -6.61 -3.46
C VAL A 63 15.63 -6.01 -2.19
N GLU A 64 16.77 -6.53 -1.75
CA GLU A 64 17.74 -5.66 -1.07
C GLU A 64 18.20 -4.63 -2.10
N GLY A 65 17.58 -3.45 -2.07
CA GLY A 65 17.74 -2.45 -3.12
C GLY A 65 16.67 -1.41 -2.98
N ALA A 66 16.91 -0.53 -2.02
CA ALA A 66 16.26 0.74 -1.85
C ALA A 66 15.73 1.33 -3.17
N GLY A 67 14.44 1.64 -3.18
CA GLY A 67 14.03 2.90 -3.77
C GLY A 67 14.65 4.05 -2.96
N VAL A 68 15.96 4.25 -3.07
CA VAL A 68 16.47 5.61 -3.02
C VAL A 68 15.81 6.26 -4.22
N ALA A 69 14.79 7.07 -3.98
CA ALA A 69 14.41 8.07 -4.97
C ALA A 69 15.62 9.00 -5.12
N PRO A 70 16.28 9.08 -6.28
CA PRO A 70 17.17 10.19 -6.51
C PRO A 70 16.30 11.42 -6.79
N GLY A 71 16.45 12.43 -5.95
CA GLY A 71 16.04 13.80 -6.25
C GLY A 71 14.62 14.19 -5.81
N VAL A 72 14.47 14.55 -4.54
CA VAL A 72 13.96 15.90 -4.30
C VAL A 72 15.20 16.78 -4.33
N GLY A 73 15.47 17.36 -5.50
CA GLY A 73 16.36 18.50 -5.58
C GLY A 73 15.81 19.57 -4.64
N GLU A 74 16.64 19.96 -3.70
CA GLU A 74 16.58 21.28 -3.09
C GLU A 74 16.79 22.28 -4.23
N GLU A 75 15.76 23.05 -4.59
CA GLU A 75 15.86 24.16 -5.54
C GLU A 75 14.76 25.18 -5.20
N PRO A 76 15.05 26.49 -5.30
CA PRO A 76 15.98 27.29 -4.52
C PRO A 76 15.30 28.09 -3.38
#